data_AF-A0A8J7M0V2-F1
#
_entry.id   AF-A0A8J7M0V2-F1
#
_cell.length_a   1.000
_cell.length_b   1.000
_cell.length_c   1.000
_cell.angle_alpha   90.00
_cell.angle_beta   90.00
_cell.angle_gamma   90.00
#
_symmetry.space_group_name_H-M   'P 1'
#
loop_
_entity.id
_entity.type
_entity.pdbx_description
1 polymer ?
#
loop_
_entity_poly.entity_id
_entity_poly.type
_entity_poly.pdbx_seq_one_letter_code
_entity_poly.pdbx_strand_id
1 'polypeptide(L)'
;MLGISADLKGKDTVFISNTYRYHSGLCGLSIYRNPPAGLSTAEVKVELDALQQAYEGGATGNHAQVALRRVLRKKVTETFKKIILYLRMVATENDIPALIQAGFVVRQRVPRKKAVVAPA
;
A
#
# COMPACT_ATOMS: atom_id res chain seq x y z
N MET A 1 18.37 -1.71 2.29
CA MET A 1 16.96 -2.01 1.97
C MET A 1 16.06 -1.07 2.74
N LEU A 2 15.21 -0.33 2.03
CA LEU A 2 14.30 0.66 2.61
C LEU A 2 13.13 -0.04 3.33
N GLY A 3 12.75 0.47 4.49
CA GLY A 3 11.55 0.06 5.19
C GLY A 3 10.33 0.82 4.68
N ILE A 4 9.66 0.33 3.64
CA ILE A 4 8.45 0.96 3.09
C ILE A 4 7.20 0.35 3.72
N SER A 5 6.22 1.16 4.13
CA SER A 5 4.94 0.68 4.68
C SER A 5 3.80 1.61 4.33
N ALA A 6 2.57 1.09 4.41
CA ALA A 6 1.34 1.85 4.25
C ALA A 6 0.38 1.53 5.41
N ASP A 7 -0.43 2.51 5.82
CA ASP A 7 -1.48 2.27 6.78
C ASP A 7 -2.71 1.66 6.10
N LEU A 8 -2.88 0.35 6.33
CA LEU A 8 -3.97 -0.48 5.82
C LEU A 8 -4.92 -0.91 6.97
N LYS A 9 -4.96 -0.16 8.08
CA LYS A 9 -5.80 -0.44 9.25
C LYS A 9 -6.98 0.55 9.33
N GLY A 10 -7.82 0.37 10.34
CA GLY A 10 -8.93 1.27 10.64
C GLY A 10 -10.30 0.81 10.13
N LYS A 11 -11.27 1.73 10.22
CA LYS A 11 -12.64 1.54 9.72
C LYS A 11 -12.64 1.47 8.18
N ASP A 12 -13.68 0.89 7.59
CA ASP A 12 -13.75 0.69 6.14
C ASP A 12 -13.60 2.00 5.35
N THR A 13 -14.19 3.10 5.81
CA THR A 13 -14.05 4.43 5.19
C THR A 13 -12.59 4.91 5.14
N VAL A 14 -11.89 4.81 6.26
CA VAL A 14 -10.46 5.19 6.37
C VAL A 14 -9.59 4.29 5.52
N PHE A 15 -9.86 2.97 5.57
CA PHE A 15 -9.15 1.99 4.76
C PHE A 15 -9.27 2.33 3.28
N ILE A 16 -10.51 2.52 2.78
CA ILE A 16 -10.77 2.80 1.37
C ILE A 16 -10.11 4.12 0.95
N SER A 17 -10.31 5.18 1.73
CA SER A 17 -9.69 6.49 1.46
C SER A 17 -8.16 6.41 1.40
N ASN A 18 -7.53 5.70 2.33
CA ASN A 18 -6.08 5.51 2.34
C ASN A 18 -5.63 4.74 1.10
N THR A 19 -6.32 3.67 0.73
CA THR A 19 -5.94 2.85 -0.42
C THR A 19 -6.09 3.60 -1.75
N TYR A 20 -7.10 4.45 -1.92
CA TYR A 20 -7.21 5.32 -3.10
C TYR A 20 -6.09 6.36 -3.14
N ARG A 21 -5.70 6.94 -2.00
CA ARG A 21 -4.56 7.84 -1.92
C ARG A 21 -3.27 7.16 -2.36
N TYR A 22 -3.00 5.95 -1.86
CA TYR A 22 -1.82 5.18 -2.26
C TYR A 22 -1.86 4.80 -3.74
N HIS A 23 -3.02 4.39 -4.26
CA HIS A 23 -3.20 4.11 -5.68
C HIS A 23 -2.88 5.33 -6.55
N SER A 24 -3.43 6.49 -6.22
CA SER A 24 -3.13 7.75 -6.92
C SER A 24 -1.63 8.08 -6.87
N GLY A 25 -0.99 7.89 -5.71
CA GLY A 25 0.45 8.03 -5.55
C GLY A 25 1.25 7.07 -6.44
N LEU A 26 0.86 5.79 -6.49
CA LEU A 26 1.51 4.76 -7.32
C LEU A 26 1.47 5.13 -8.81
N CYS A 27 0.36 5.69 -9.30
CA CYS A 27 0.25 6.15 -10.68
C CYS A 27 1.29 7.22 -11.05
N GLY A 28 1.77 8.00 -10.08
CA GLY A 28 2.80 9.02 -10.28
C GLY A 28 4.25 8.52 -10.14
N LEU A 29 4.46 7.28 -9.66
CA LEU A 29 5.80 6.75 -9.43
C LEU A 29 6.41 6.18 -10.71
N SER A 30 7.52 6.77 -11.16
CA SER A 30 8.30 6.28 -12.31
C SER A 30 8.79 4.84 -12.11
N ILE A 31 9.17 4.49 -10.87
CA ILE A 31 9.61 3.14 -10.47
C ILE A 31 8.50 2.09 -10.52
N TYR A 32 7.25 2.50 -10.76
CA TYR A 32 6.08 1.63 -10.81
C TYR A 32 5.45 1.53 -12.20
N ARG A 33 6.18 1.91 -13.26
CA ARG A 33 5.66 1.87 -14.65
C ARG A 33 5.39 0.46 -15.17
N ASN A 34 6.20 -0.52 -14.79
CA ASN A 34 6.09 -1.92 -15.24
C ASN A 34 6.06 -2.88 -14.04
N PRO A 35 4.98 -2.89 -13.25
CA PRO A 35 4.86 -3.81 -12.13
C PRO A 35 4.63 -5.26 -12.63
N PRO A 36 4.85 -6.26 -11.78
CA PRO A 36 4.48 -7.65 -12.08
C PRO A 36 3.00 -7.79 -12.42
N ALA A 37 2.65 -8.81 -13.21
CA ALA A 37 1.26 -9.12 -13.54
C ALA A 37 0.39 -9.28 -12.28
N GLY A 38 -0.85 -8.78 -12.31
CA GLY A 38 -1.74 -8.76 -11.15
C GLY A 38 -1.50 -7.59 -10.18
N LEU A 39 -0.49 -6.75 -10.43
CA LEU A 39 -0.18 -5.55 -9.64
C LEU A 39 -0.18 -4.28 -10.50
N SER A 40 -0.73 -4.28 -11.71
CA SER A 40 -0.85 -3.04 -12.47
C SER A 40 -1.77 -2.04 -11.76
N THR A 41 -1.53 -0.74 -11.95
CA THR A 41 -2.40 0.30 -11.40
C THR A 41 -3.84 0.17 -11.88
N ALA A 42 -4.07 -0.38 -13.07
CA ALA A 42 -5.39 -0.69 -13.61
C ALA A 42 -6.07 -1.83 -12.83
N GLU A 43 -5.37 -2.96 -12.61
CA GLU A 43 -5.90 -4.08 -11.83
C GLU A 43 -6.20 -3.69 -10.38
N VAL A 44 -5.29 -2.94 -9.74
CA VAL A 44 -5.51 -2.40 -8.39
C VAL A 44 -6.73 -1.51 -8.35
N LYS A 45 -6.95 -0.67 -9.37
CA LYS A 45 -8.14 0.19 -9.44
C LYS A 45 -9.43 -0.64 -9.49
N VAL A 46 -9.47 -1.70 -10.28
CA VAL A 46 -10.64 -2.59 -10.35
C VAL A 46 -10.97 -3.19 -8.99
N GLU A 47 -9.96 -3.63 -8.23
CA GLU A 47 -10.17 -4.17 -6.88
C GLU A 47 -10.68 -3.11 -5.89
N LEU A 48 -10.19 -1.87 -6.00
CA LEU A 48 -10.63 -0.75 -5.15
C LEU A 48 -12.06 -0.31 -5.48
N ASP A 49 -12.39 -0.19 -6.77
CA ASP A 49 -13.72 0.18 -7.23
C ASP A 49 -14.75 -0.89 -6.78
N ALA A 50 -14.41 -2.18 -6.87
CA ALA A 50 -15.25 -3.26 -6.36
C ALA A 50 -15.45 -3.21 -4.84
N LEU A 51 -14.40 -2.88 -4.08
CA LEU A 51 -14.50 -2.71 -2.63
C LEU A 51 -15.40 -1.53 -2.25
N GLN A 52 -15.29 -0.41 -2.98
CA GLN A 52 -16.12 0.77 -2.78
C GLN A 52 -17.61 0.43 -3.04
N GLN A 53 -17.91 -0.26 -4.14
CA GLN A 53 -19.28 -0.69 -4.46
C GLN A 53 -19.85 -1.61 -3.38
N ALA A 54 -19.07 -2.57 -2.89
CA ALA A 54 -19.51 -3.45 -1.81
C ALA A 54 -19.69 -2.71 -0.46
N TYR A 55 -18.91 -1.66 -0.23
CA TYR A 55 -19.09 -0.77 0.93
C TYR A 55 -20.41 0.00 0.85
N GLU A 56 -20.70 0.64 -0.27
CA GLU A 56 -21.93 1.39 -0.51
C GLU A 56 -23.16 0.48 -0.49
N GLY A 57 -23.10 -0.67 -1.16
CA GLY A 57 -24.19 -1.66 -1.14
C GLY A 57 -24.40 -2.31 0.24
N GLY A 58 -23.36 -2.40 1.06
CA GLY A 58 -23.50 -2.84 2.44
C GLY A 58 -24.17 -1.80 3.35
N ALA A 59 -24.06 -0.50 3.01
CA ALA A 59 -24.70 0.58 3.76
C ALA A 59 -26.22 0.60 3.58
N THR A 60 -26.73 0.04 2.47
CA THR A 60 -28.18 -0.10 2.21
C THR A 60 -28.81 -1.35 2.86
N GLY A 61 -28.07 -2.06 3.72
CA GLY A 61 -28.58 -3.23 4.45
C GLY A 61 -28.41 -4.57 3.73
N ASN A 62 -27.72 -4.62 2.59
CA ASN A 62 -27.49 -5.87 1.88
C ASN A 62 -26.39 -6.71 2.57
N HIS A 63 -26.79 -7.78 3.27
CA HIS A 63 -25.87 -8.66 3.99
C HIS A 63 -24.85 -9.38 3.08
N ALA A 64 -25.23 -9.71 1.84
CA ALA A 64 -24.30 -10.32 0.89
C ALA A 64 -23.16 -9.35 0.53
N GLN A 65 -23.48 -8.06 0.38
CA GLN A 65 -22.49 -7.01 0.14
C GLN A 65 -21.57 -6.80 1.35
N VAL A 66 -22.09 -6.93 2.58
CA VAL A 66 -21.26 -6.90 3.80
C VAL A 66 -20.24 -8.05 3.83
N ALA A 67 -20.66 -9.27 3.46
CA ALA A 67 -19.77 -10.41 3.37
C ALA A 67 -18.71 -10.22 2.25
N LEU A 68 -19.15 -9.79 1.06
CA LEU A 68 -18.28 -9.51 -0.08
C LEU A 68 -17.23 -8.44 0.26
N ARG A 69 -17.64 -7.36 0.93
CA ARG A 69 -16.74 -6.30 1.39
C ARG A 69 -15.60 -6.82 2.26
N ARG A 70 -15.88 -7.75 3.18
CA ARG A 70 -14.84 -8.36 4.03
C ARG A 70 -13.82 -9.16 3.21
N VAL A 71 -14.28 -9.88 2.19
CA VAL A 71 -13.42 -10.65 1.28
C VAL A 71 -12.58 -9.70 0.43
N LEU A 72 -13.19 -8.70 -0.19
CA LEU A 72 -12.51 -7.70 -1.01
C LEU A 72 -11.49 -6.90 -0.20
N ARG A 73 -11.81 -6.52 1.04
CA ARG A 73 -10.86 -5.83 1.93
C ARG A 73 -9.61 -6.67 2.21
N LYS A 74 -9.76 -7.97 2.45
CA LYS A 74 -8.62 -8.89 2.59
C LYS A 74 -7.81 -8.95 1.30
N LYS A 75 -8.48 -9.08 0.15
CA LYS A 75 -7.84 -9.11 -1.17
C LYS A 75 -6.99 -7.86 -1.42
N VAL A 76 -7.59 -6.68 -1.29
CA VAL A 76 -6.90 -5.38 -1.42
C VAL A 76 -5.73 -5.27 -0.45
N THR A 77 -5.89 -5.73 0.79
CA THR A 77 -4.79 -5.72 1.78
C THR A 77 -3.60 -6.55 1.30
N GLU A 78 -3.85 -7.76 0.79
CA GLU A 78 -2.78 -8.62 0.25
C GLU A 78 -2.16 -8.03 -1.02
N THR A 79 -2.96 -7.44 -1.90
CA THR A 79 -2.48 -6.71 -3.08
C THR A 79 -1.52 -5.59 -2.66
N PHE A 80 -1.92 -4.71 -1.75
CA PHE A 80 -1.04 -3.62 -1.27
C PHE A 80 0.20 -4.14 -0.53
N LYS A 81 0.13 -5.26 0.20
CA LYS A 81 1.35 -5.89 0.77
C LYS A 81 2.33 -6.33 -0.30
N LYS A 82 1.85 -6.94 -1.40
CA LYS A 82 2.70 -7.32 -2.54
C LYS A 82 3.30 -6.09 -3.22
N ILE A 83 2.53 -5.02 -3.39
CA ILE A 83 3.02 -3.74 -3.92
C ILE A 83 4.13 -3.18 -3.03
N ILE A 84 3.92 -3.12 -1.71
CA ILE A 84 4.94 -2.65 -0.77
C ILE A 84 6.20 -3.51 -0.87
N LEU A 85 6.06 -4.84 -0.97
CA LEU A 85 7.20 -5.73 -1.12
C LEU A 85 7.98 -5.43 -2.41
N TYR A 86 7.27 -5.26 -3.53
CA TYR A 86 7.87 -4.88 -4.81
C TYR A 86 8.61 -3.55 -4.71
N LEU A 87 7.97 -2.51 -4.16
CA LEU A 87 8.59 -1.20 -3.96
C LEU A 87 9.87 -1.30 -3.10
N ARG A 88 9.91 -2.16 -2.09
CA ARG A 88 11.12 -2.36 -1.28
C ARG A 88 12.26 -3.01 -2.04
N MET A 89 11.97 -3.77 -3.09
CA MET A 89 12.96 -4.43 -3.94
C MET A 89 13.51 -3.47 -5.01
N VAL A 90 12.67 -2.60 -5.57
CA VAL A 90 13.05 -1.74 -6.70
C VAL A 90 13.41 -0.31 -6.31
N ALA A 91 12.91 0.20 -5.19
CA ALA A 91 13.15 1.58 -4.80
C ALA A 91 14.57 1.81 -4.27
N THR A 92 15.14 2.92 -4.69
CA THR A 92 16.45 3.43 -4.26
C THR A 92 16.27 4.63 -3.32
N GLU A 93 17.37 5.14 -2.77
CA GLU A 93 17.33 6.32 -1.90
C GLU A 93 16.83 7.58 -2.62
N ASN A 94 17.04 7.66 -3.94
CA ASN A 94 16.56 8.76 -4.77
C ASN A 94 15.03 8.80 -4.90
N ASP A 95 14.36 7.66 -4.67
CA ASP A 95 12.91 7.52 -4.80
C ASP A 95 12.15 7.87 -3.51
N ILE A 96 12.87 8.10 -2.39
CA ILE A 96 12.27 8.37 -1.08
C ILE A 96 11.32 9.59 -1.12
N PRO A 97 11.68 10.74 -1.72
CA PRO A 97 10.78 11.88 -1.77
C PRO A 97 9.48 11.55 -2.52
N ALA A 98 9.58 10.85 -3.64
CA ALA A 98 8.42 10.44 -4.44
C ALA A 98 7.53 9.43 -3.68
N LEU A 99 8.13 8.47 -2.96
CA LEU A 99 7.40 7.51 -2.13
C LEU A 99 6.65 8.19 -0.98
N ILE A 100 7.26 9.16 -0.32
CA ILE A 100 6.62 9.94 0.75
C ILE A 100 5.47 10.78 0.17
N GLN A 101 5.69 11.42 -0.98
CA GLN A 101 4.64 12.18 -1.66
C GLN A 101 3.46 11.29 -2.11
N ALA A 102 3.74 10.05 -2.50
CA ALA A 102 2.73 9.02 -2.79
C ALA A 102 2.01 8.50 -1.53
N GLY A 103 2.39 8.98 -0.34
CA GLY A 103 1.76 8.66 0.94
C GLY A 103 2.33 7.43 1.65
N PHE A 104 3.40 6.81 1.13
CA PHE A 104 4.07 5.71 1.80
C PHE A 104 4.95 6.21 2.94
N VAL A 105 5.01 5.43 4.01
CA VAL A 105 5.96 5.65 5.11
C VAL A 105 7.25 4.94 4.76
N VAL A 106 8.34 5.71 4.61
CA VAL A 106 9.68 5.18 4.32
C VAL A 106 10.57 5.34 5.55
N ARG A 107 11.19 4.25 5.99
CA ARG A 107 12.19 4.23 7.06
C ARG A 107 13.53 3.79 6.48
N GLN A 108 14.52 4.68 6.51
CA GLN A 108 15.89 4.27 6.25
C GLN A 108 16.37 3.41 7.44
N ARG A 109 16.83 2.18 7.17
CA ARG A 109 17.58 1.42 8.17
C ARG A 109 18.96 2.05 8.26
N VAL A 110 19.16 2.94 9.22
CA VAL A 110 20.52 3.35 9.60
C VAL A 110 21.20 2.12 10.21
N PRO A 111 22.34 1.64 9.68
CA PRO A 111 23.11 0.61 10.35
C PRO A 111 23.51 1.15 11.71
N ARG A 112 23.04 0.51 12.80
CA ARG A 112 23.53 0.81 14.15
C ARG A 112 25.04 0.59 14.13
N LYS A 113 25.83 1.67 14.14
CA LYS A 113 27.27 1.58 14.43
C LYS A 113 27.37 0.91 15.80
N LYS A 114 27.87 -0.32 15.86
CA LYS A 114 28.34 -0.90 17.12
C LYS A 114 29.46 0.04 17.59
N ALA A 115 29.24 0.77 18.68
CA ALA A 115 30.30 1.50 19.33
C ALA A 115 31.33 0.47 19.79
N VAL A 116 32.49 0.46 19.12
CA VAL A 116 33.66 -0.26 19.62
C VAL A 116 34.16 0.56 20.79
N VAL A 117 33.88 0.11 22.01
CA VAL A 117 34.52 0.65 23.21
C VAL A 117 35.97 0.16 23.16
N ALA A 118 36.90 1.07 22.93
CA ALA A 118 38.33 0.78 23.05
C ALA A 118 38.65 0.51 24.53
N PRO A 119 39.42 -0.54 24.88
CA PRO A 119 39.89 -0.74 26.23
C PRO A 119 40.91 0.34 26.61
N ALA A 120 40.84 0.79 27.85
CA ALA A 120 41.72 1.78 28.48
C ALA A 120 43.12 1.22 28.77
#